data_AF-A0AAN8G0C6-F1
#
_entry.id   AF-A0AAN8G0C6-F1
#
_cell.length_a   1.000
_cell.length_b   1.000
_cell.length_c   1.000
_cell.angle_alpha   90.00
_cell.angle_beta   90.00
_cell.angle_gamma   90.00
#
_symmetry.space_group_name_H-M   'P 1'
#
loop_
_entity.id
_entity.type
_entity.pdbx_description
1 polymer ?
#
loop_
_entity_poly.entity_id
_entity_poly.type
_entity_poly.pdbx_seq_one_letter_code
_entity_poly.pdbx_strand_id
1 'polypeptide(L)'
;MGLFEGLMPSDKFRAGNYCKCTPPDPFHFILELRDCASELLHSLPLIKRWLHPAVVRKDIEEDGICGTLFLPPGDGPFPTILDISGTGGGLNEHKSATLASEGFCVLALAFFQYKTLIEDLNDLDLDYFKKTIDWLISRPFTRNEIGIQGVSFGGLLVNMLAVRHPEVRGQFIMPFPCPILLDRKTARATNTQCRT
;
A
#
# COMPACT_ATOMS: atom_id res chain seq x y z
N MET A 1 -15.99 5.36 13.22
CA MET A 1 -15.83 6.66 12.54
C MET A 1 -16.86 6.79 11.42
N GLY A 2 -18.16 6.81 11.76
CA GLY A 2 -19.24 6.49 10.81
C GLY A 2 -19.33 7.39 9.56
N LEU A 3 -19.05 8.69 9.69
CA LEU A 3 -19.08 9.62 8.56
C LEU A 3 -17.98 9.35 7.53
N PHE A 4 -16.82 8.84 7.96
CA PHE A 4 -15.72 8.51 7.05
C PHE A 4 -15.86 7.10 6.47
N GLU A 5 -16.38 6.16 7.26
CA GLU A 5 -16.60 4.77 6.85
C GLU A 5 -17.79 4.62 5.89
N GLY A 6 -18.78 5.51 5.98
CA GLY A 6 -19.94 5.57 5.08
C GLY A 6 -19.75 6.41 3.83
N LEU A 7 -18.53 6.89 3.54
CA LEU A 7 -18.27 7.69 2.34
C LEU A 7 -18.50 6.84 1.08
N MET A 8 -19.33 7.36 0.18
CA MET A 8 -19.60 6.75 -1.10
C MET A 8 -18.72 7.37 -2.20
N PRO A 9 -18.26 6.57 -3.18
CA PRO A 9 -17.60 7.09 -4.36
C PRO A 9 -18.45 8.14 -5.09
N SER A 10 -17.79 9.07 -5.75
CA SER A 10 -18.42 10.08 -6.63
C SER A 10 -17.76 10.05 -8.01
N ASP A 11 -18.30 10.79 -8.96
CA ASP A 11 -17.71 10.91 -10.31
C ASP A 11 -16.25 11.41 -10.27
N LYS A 12 -15.94 12.27 -9.29
CA LYS A 12 -14.59 12.80 -9.05
C LYS A 12 -13.70 11.83 -8.27
N PHE A 13 -14.29 10.87 -7.54
CA PHE A 13 -13.56 9.92 -6.73
C PHE A 13 -14.15 8.52 -6.84
N ARG A 14 -13.65 7.75 -7.82
CA ARG A 14 -14.13 6.41 -8.12
C ARG A 14 -13.69 5.39 -7.07
N ALA A 15 -14.42 4.27 -7.00
CA ALA A 15 -14.04 3.15 -6.15
C ALA A 15 -12.59 2.71 -6.43
N GLY A 16 -11.81 2.48 -5.36
CA GLY A 16 -10.40 2.10 -5.44
C GLY A 16 -9.41 3.26 -5.58
N ASN A 17 -9.85 4.50 -5.87
CA ASN A 17 -8.95 5.66 -5.91
C ASN A 17 -8.31 5.96 -4.54
N TYR A 18 -8.94 5.54 -3.44
CA TYR A 18 -8.35 5.62 -2.10
C TYR A 18 -7.03 4.85 -1.98
N CYS A 19 -6.85 3.81 -2.79
CA CYS A 19 -5.63 3.02 -2.86
C CYS A 19 -4.58 3.64 -3.81
N LYS A 20 -4.95 4.61 -4.66
CA LYS A 20 -4.09 5.27 -5.65
C LYS A 20 -3.66 6.66 -5.18
N CYS A 21 -3.26 6.76 -3.93
CA CYS A 21 -2.75 8.01 -3.35
C CYS A 21 -1.22 8.05 -3.50
N THR A 22 -0.79 8.37 -4.71
CA THR A 22 0.63 8.56 -5.07
C THR A 22 0.72 9.79 -6.00
N PRO A 23 1.28 10.93 -5.53
CA PRO A 23 1.83 11.15 -4.19
C PRO A 23 0.75 11.14 -3.07
N PRO A 24 1.14 11.03 -1.79
CA PRO A 24 0.22 10.95 -0.65
C PRO A 24 -0.36 12.33 -0.28
N ASP A 25 -1.08 12.93 -1.21
CA ASP A 25 -1.64 14.27 -1.06
C ASP A 25 -2.80 14.30 -0.04
N PRO A 26 -2.93 15.39 0.76
CA PRO A 26 -3.99 15.50 1.75
C PRO A 26 -5.40 15.44 1.14
N PHE A 27 -6.33 14.78 1.83
CA PHE A 27 -7.75 14.85 1.50
C PHE A 27 -8.43 16.00 2.22
N HIS A 28 -9.19 16.78 1.47
CA HIS A 28 -9.99 17.88 1.99
C HIS A 28 -11.46 17.45 2.10
N PHE A 29 -12.00 17.55 3.30
CA PHE A 29 -13.40 17.27 3.60
C PHE A 29 -14.09 18.55 4.04
N ILE A 30 -15.39 18.63 3.78
CA ILE A 30 -16.27 19.66 4.33
C ILE A 30 -17.26 18.93 5.22
N LEU A 31 -17.25 19.24 6.51
CA LEU A 31 -18.21 18.73 7.47
C LEU A 31 -19.36 19.73 7.57
N GLU A 32 -20.56 19.31 7.19
CA GLU A 32 -21.76 20.13 7.25
C GLU A 32 -22.67 19.68 8.38
N LEU A 33 -23.11 20.64 9.20
CA LEU A 33 -24.19 20.45 10.15
C LEU A 33 -25.47 20.99 9.52
N ARG A 34 -26.47 20.12 9.37
CA ARG A 34 -27.80 20.47 8.83
C ARG A 34 -28.87 20.18 9.86
N ASP A 35 -29.95 20.96 9.83
CA ASP A 35 -31.11 20.72 10.67
C ASP A 35 -32.02 19.60 10.13
N CYS A 36 -33.15 19.34 10.79
CA CYS A 36 -34.12 18.33 10.34
C CYS A 36 -34.78 18.67 8.99
N ALA A 37 -34.80 19.94 8.60
CA ALA A 37 -35.28 20.41 7.30
C ALA A 37 -34.18 20.38 6.22
N SER A 38 -32.98 19.87 6.55
CA SER A 38 -31.78 19.85 5.70
C SER A 38 -31.20 21.23 5.38
N GLU A 39 -31.58 22.27 6.12
CA GLU A 39 -30.97 23.60 6.03
C GLU A 39 -29.59 23.58 6.65
N LEU A 40 -28.63 24.26 6.02
CA LEU A 40 -27.24 24.31 6.47
C LEU A 40 -27.13 25.24 7.68
N LEU A 41 -26.80 24.68 8.84
CA LEU A 41 -26.55 25.43 10.07
C LEU A 41 -25.08 25.86 10.18
N HIS A 42 -24.16 24.96 9.83
CA HIS A 42 -22.72 25.22 9.93
C HIS A 42 -21.91 24.36 8.96
N SER A 43 -20.71 24.85 8.61
CA SER A 43 -19.77 24.13 7.74
C SER A 43 -18.35 24.31 8.26
N LEU A 44 -17.61 23.21 8.36
CA LEU A 44 -16.23 23.18 8.85
C LEU A 44 -15.31 22.43 7.87
N PRO A 45 -14.21 23.03 7.41
CA PRO A 45 -13.22 22.32 6.61
C PRO A 45 -12.36 21.39 7.49
N LEU A 46 -12.15 20.17 7.02
CA LEU A 46 -11.27 19.17 7.65
C LEU A 46 -10.22 18.71 6.64
N ILE A 47 -9.00 18.48 7.11
CA ILE A 47 -7.89 18.00 6.29
C ILE A 47 -7.38 16.68 6.87
N LYS A 48 -7.48 15.61 6.09
CA LYS A 48 -6.84 14.33 6.40
C LYS A 48 -5.49 14.26 5.70
N ARG A 49 -4.41 14.18 6.48
CA ARG A 49 -3.05 14.03 5.96
C ARG A 49 -2.64 12.56 5.96
N TRP A 50 -1.96 12.14 4.91
CA TRP A 50 -1.31 10.82 4.82
C TRP A 50 0.15 10.84 5.28
N LEU A 51 0.81 11.98 5.06
CA LEU A 51 2.21 12.20 5.39
C LEU A 51 2.30 13.25 6.50
N HIS A 52 2.93 12.90 7.61
CA HIS A 52 3.24 13.86 8.66
C HIS A 52 4.29 14.88 8.15
N PRO A 53 4.16 16.18 8.44
CA PRO A 53 5.05 17.22 7.88
C PRO A 53 6.54 17.05 8.18
N ALA A 54 6.87 16.33 9.25
CA ALA A 54 8.24 16.05 9.65
C ALA A 54 8.86 14.83 8.93
N VAL A 55 8.07 14.07 8.17
CA VAL A 55 8.56 12.91 7.41
C VAL A 55 9.10 13.38 6.07
N VAL A 56 10.30 12.93 5.73
CA VAL A 56 10.93 13.23 4.45
C VAL A 56 10.55 12.16 3.44
N ARG A 57 9.92 12.58 2.34
CA ARG A 57 9.66 11.73 1.16
C ARG A 57 10.82 11.89 0.16
N LYS A 58 11.46 10.79 -0.22
CA LYS A 58 12.53 10.76 -1.21
C LYS A 58 12.27 9.70 -2.28
N ASP A 59 12.19 10.12 -3.53
CA ASP A 59 12.13 9.18 -4.66
C ASP A 59 13.47 8.45 -4.83
N ILE A 60 13.41 7.14 -5.05
CA ILE A 60 14.57 6.26 -5.24
C ILE A 60 14.53 5.70 -6.65
N GLU A 61 15.63 5.90 -7.38
CA GLU A 61 15.92 5.34 -8.71
C GLU A 61 17.41 4.99 -8.76
N GLU A 62 17.80 3.95 -8.03
CA GLU A 62 19.19 3.56 -7.86
C GLU A 62 19.39 2.10 -8.26
N ASP A 63 20.36 1.81 -9.13
CA ASP A 63 20.67 0.47 -9.61
C ASP A 63 19.43 -0.30 -10.14
N GLY A 64 18.49 0.40 -10.76
CA GLY A 64 17.24 -0.18 -11.28
C GLY A 64 16.15 -0.41 -10.22
N ILE A 65 16.43 -0.16 -8.94
CA ILE A 65 15.42 -0.14 -7.88
C ILE A 65 14.62 1.15 -8.01
N CYS A 66 13.32 1.02 -8.21
CA CYS A 66 12.40 2.15 -8.28
C CYS A 66 11.41 2.12 -7.11
N GLY A 67 11.31 3.22 -6.38
CA GLY A 67 10.39 3.33 -5.26
C GLY A 67 10.43 4.69 -4.60
N THR A 68 9.81 4.79 -3.42
CA THR A 68 9.83 6.01 -2.61
C THR A 68 10.16 5.66 -1.18
N LEU A 69 11.21 6.28 -0.67
CA LEU A 69 11.67 6.14 0.71
C LEU A 69 11.04 7.24 1.57
N PHE A 70 10.44 6.83 2.69
CA PHE A 70 9.91 7.71 3.71
C PHE A 70 10.77 7.61 4.97
N LEU A 71 11.38 8.73 5.34
CA LEU A 71 12.25 8.83 6.51
C LEU A 71 11.55 9.60 7.63
N PRO A 72 11.37 9.00 8.82
CA PRO A 72 10.87 9.72 9.99
C PRO A 72 11.91 10.75 10.47
N PRO A 73 11.50 11.77 11.24
CA PRO A 73 12.44 12.76 11.76
C PRO A 73 13.46 12.13 12.72
N GLY A 74 14.73 12.50 12.55
CA GLY A 74 15.85 12.06 13.39
C GLY A 74 17.02 11.50 12.58
N ASP A 75 18.11 11.11 13.27
CA ASP A 75 19.34 10.59 12.64
C ASP A 75 19.38 9.05 12.55
N GLY A 76 18.35 8.37 13.05
CA GLY A 76 18.26 6.90 13.06
C GLY A 76 19.14 6.23 14.12
N PRO A 77 19.32 4.89 14.05
CA PRO A 77 18.74 3.98 13.06
C PRO A 77 17.28 3.64 13.38
N PHE A 78 16.45 3.55 12.34
CA PHE A 78 15.02 3.34 12.43
C PHE A 78 14.64 1.86 12.16
N PRO A 79 13.57 1.36 12.79
CA PRO A 79 12.92 0.14 12.32
C PRO A 79 12.48 0.34 10.86
N THR A 80 13.00 -0.50 9.96
CA THR A 80 12.81 -0.31 8.52
C THR A 80 11.83 -1.32 7.96
N ILE A 81 10.93 -0.88 7.09
CA ILE A 81 9.89 -1.70 6.47
C ILE A 81 10.00 -1.60 4.94
N LEU A 82 10.01 -2.74 4.26
CA LEU A 82 9.80 -2.83 2.82
C LEU A 82 8.29 -3.04 2.54
N ASP A 83 7.64 -2.07 1.89
CA ASP A 83 6.23 -2.16 1.50
C ASP A 83 6.10 -2.62 0.05
N ILE A 84 5.48 -3.79 -0.14
CA ILE A 84 5.21 -4.41 -1.45
C ILE A 84 3.70 -4.42 -1.71
N SER A 85 3.29 -3.74 -2.78
CA SER A 85 1.90 -3.67 -3.21
C SER A 85 1.43 -4.90 -4.00
N GLY A 86 0.13 -4.96 -4.30
CA GLY A 86 -0.46 -6.04 -5.12
C GLY A 86 -0.29 -5.82 -6.63
N THR A 87 -1.05 -6.58 -7.44
CA THR A 87 -1.04 -6.53 -8.91
C THR A 87 -1.72 -5.29 -9.51
N GLY A 88 -1.80 -4.18 -8.77
CA GLY A 88 -2.38 -2.93 -9.28
C GLY A 88 -1.44 -2.14 -10.21
N GLY A 89 -0.15 -2.47 -10.19
CA GLY A 89 0.88 -1.78 -10.96
C GLY A 89 1.28 -0.46 -10.32
N GLY A 90 2.39 0.10 -10.79
CA GLY A 90 2.84 1.41 -10.34
C GLY A 90 3.38 1.39 -8.91
N LEU A 91 3.18 2.51 -8.22
CA LEU A 91 3.68 2.75 -6.88
C LEU A 91 2.54 3.24 -5.99
N ASN A 92 2.42 2.68 -4.77
CA ASN A 92 1.41 3.06 -3.79
C ASN A 92 2.08 3.57 -2.52
N GLU A 93 1.89 4.85 -2.21
CA GLU A 93 2.68 5.52 -1.17
C GLU A 93 1.93 5.73 0.15
N HIS A 94 0.60 5.86 0.12
CA HIS A 94 -0.22 6.18 1.30
C HIS A 94 0.05 5.33 2.55
N LYS A 95 0.22 4.00 2.40
CA LYS A 95 0.53 3.09 3.52
C LYS A 95 1.92 3.40 4.09
N SER A 96 2.91 3.52 3.22
CA SER A 96 4.29 3.83 3.59
C SER A 96 4.42 5.19 4.26
N ALA A 97 3.71 6.21 3.75
CA ALA A 97 3.65 7.55 4.35
C ALA A 97 3.04 7.53 5.76
N THR A 98 1.98 6.74 5.97
CA THR A 98 1.31 6.62 7.27
C THR A 98 2.22 5.90 8.27
N LEU A 99 2.84 4.78 7.87
CA LEU A 99 3.78 4.04 8.72
C LEU A 99 5.01 4.89 9.07
N ALA A 100 5.51 5.70 8.15
CA ALA A 100 6.63 6.59 8.44
C ALA A 100 6.26 7.72 9.42
N SER A 101 5.00 8.12 9.43
CA SER A 101 4.48 9.07 10.41
C SER A 101 4.47 8.51 11.84
N GLU A 102 4.46 7.18 11.99
CA GLU A 102 4.56 6.47 13.27
C GLU A 102 6.01 6.15 13.69
N GLY A 103 7.01 6.61 12.92
CA GLY A 103 8.44 6.47 13.27
C GLY A 103 9.17 5.31 12.59
N PHE A 104 8.58 4.69 11.58
CA PHE A 104 9.23 3.65 10.77
C PHE A 104 9.93 4.26 9.55
N CYS A 105 11.10 3.75 9.17
CA CYS A 105 11.65 4.05 7.85
C CYS A 105 10.98 3.10 6.84
N VAL A 106 10.29 3.61 5.82
CA VAL A 106 9.53 2.75 4.92
C VAL A 106 9.90 2.98 3.47
N LEU A 107 10.26 1.91 2.76
CA LEU A 107 10.44 1.93 1.31
C LEU A 107 9.19 1.38 0.64
N ALA A 108 8.43 2.24 -0.02
CA ALA A 108 7.40 1.85 -0.97
C ALA A 108 8.09 1.35 -2.24
N LEU A 109 8.06 0.04 -2.49
CA LEU A 109 8.72 -0.56 -3.64
C LEU A 109 7.75 -0.69 -4.83
N ALA A 110 8.14 -0.15 -5.98
CA ALA A 110 7.53 -0.53 -7.25
C ALA A 110 8.31 -1.72 -7.84
N PHE A 111 7.59 -2.65 -8.46
CA PHE A 111 8.20 -3.83 -9.10
C PHE A 111 7.70 -4.10 -10.51
N PHE A 112 6.60 -3.46 -10.96
CA PHE A 112 6.11 -3.55 -12.33
C PHE A 112 5.22 -2.35 -12.70
N GLN A 113 5.07 -2.07 -14.00
CA GLN A 113 4.28 -0.96 -14.54
C GLN A 113 4.62 0.40 -13.92
N TYR A 114 5.92 0.65 -13.73
CA TYR A 114 6.41 1.89 -13.14
C TYR A 114 7.76 2.28 -13.72
N LYS A 115 7.83 3.48 -14.32
CA LYS A 115 9.07 4.05 -14.90
C LYS A 115 9.77 3.06 -15.84
N THR A 116 10.97 2.63 -15.51
CA THR A 116 11.83 1.74 -16.31
C THR A 116 11.65 0.26 -15.97
N LEU A 117 10.70 -0.10 -15.11
CA LEU A 117 10.43 -1.48 -14.72
C LEU A 117 9.61 -2.22 -15.78
N ILE A 118 9.57 -3.55 -15.65
CA ILE A 118 8.81 -4.46 -16.51
C ILE A 118 7.33 -4.07 -16.59
N GLU A 119 6.71 -4.33 -17.75
CA GLU A 119 5.29 -4.03 -18.00
C GLU A 119 4.36 -5.21 -17.66
N ASP A 120 4.85 -6.44 -17.77
CA ASP A 120 4.13 -7.67 -17.44
C ASP A 120 4.68 -8.31 -16.16
N LEU A 121 3.78 -8.78 -15.29
CA LEU A 121 4.14 -9.54 -14.09
C LEU A 121 4.81 -10.89 -14.41
N ASN A 122 4.57 -11.46 -15.59
CA ASN A 122 5.14 -12.75 -15.96
C ASN A 122 6.67 -12.71 -16.07
N ASP A 123 7.23 -11.53 -16.33
CA ASP A 123 8.67 -11.29 -16.44
C ASP A 123 9.30 -10.88 -15.09
N LEU A 124 8.57 -11.03 -13.97
CA LEU A 124 9.04 -10.64 -12.65
C LEU A 124 10.15 -11.55 -12.15
N ASP A 125 11.35 -10.98 -12.03
CA ASP A 125 12.49 -11.64 -11.40
C ASP A 125 12.47 -11.43 -9.87
N LEU A 126 12.59 -12.53 -9.13
CA LEU A 126 12.65 -12.50 -7.67
C LEU A 126 13.95 -11.90 -7.14
N ASP A 127 15.03 -11.94 -7.92
CA ASP A 127 16.32 -11.36 -7.55
C ASP A 127 16.24 -9.83 -7.41
N TYR A 128 15.25 -9.19 -8.04
CA TYR A 128 14.96 -7.77 -7.85
C TYR A 128 14.64 -7.42 -6.37
N PHE A 129 13.84 -8.26 -5.71
CA PHE A 129 13.49 -8.03 -4.31
C PHE A 129 14.68 -8.27 -3.39
N LYS A 130 15.47 -9.32 -3.67
CA LYS A 130 16.70 -9.59 -2.94
C LYS A 130 17.66 -8.39 -3.02
N LYS A 131 17.90 -7.88 -4.23
CA LYS A 131 18.73 -6.69 -4.44
C LYS A 131 18.23 -5.48 -3.64
N THR A 132 16.91 -5.31 -3.57
CA THR A 132 16.30 -4.23 -2.79
C THR A 132 16.49 -4.42 -1.28
N ILE A 133 16.38 -5.65 -0.78
CA ILE A 133 16.64 -5.98 0.63
C ILE A 133 18.10 -5.70 0.98
N ASP A 134 19.05 -6.17 0.15
CA ASP A 134 20.48 -5.94 0.33
C ASP A 134 20.80 -4.44 0.31
N TRP A 135 20.19 -3.70 -0.63
CA TRP A 135 20.31 -2.25 -0.72
C TRP A 135 19.81 -1.56 0.54
N LEU A 136 18.64 -1.95 1.07
CA LEU A 136 18.09 -1.39 2.32
C LEU A 136 19.03 -1.63 3.49
N ILE A 137 19.46 -2.88 3.69
CA ILE A 137 20.32 -3.27 4.81
C ILE A 137 21.67 -2.55 4.76
N SER A 138 22.19 -2.24 3.57
CA SER A 138 23.44 -1.50 3.41
C SER A 138 23.38 -0.04 3.89
N ARG A 139 22.18 0.51 4.16
CA ARG A 139 22.03 1.92 4.51
C ARG A 139 22.30 2.21 5.98
N PRO A 140 22.87 3.39 6.31
CA PRO A 140 23.20 3.75 7.69
C PRO A 140 21.97 3.99 8.59
N PHE A 141 20.80 4.26 8.00
CA PHE A 141 19.57 4.50 8.75
C PHE A 141 18.86 3.21 9.19
N THR A 142 19.35 2.05 8.77
CA THR A 142 18.77 0.72 9.00
C THR A 142 19.49 0.03 10.15
N ARG A 143 18.79 -0.86 10.88
CA ARG A 143 19.39 -1.67 11.97
C ARG A 143 19.95 -3.01 11.49
N ASN A 144 20.35 -3.09 10.21
CA ASN A 144 20.64 -4.35 9.50
C ASN A 144 19.51 -5.40 9.54
N GLU A 145 18.30 -4.96 9.87
CA GLU A 145 17.11 -5.78 10.01
C GLU A 145 15.94 -5.04 9.40
N ILE A 146 15.08 -5.78 8.71
CA ILE A 146 13.90 -5.22 8.07
C ILE A 146 12.64 -5.99 8.46
N GLY A 147 11.54 -5.25 8.56
CA GLY A 147 10.20 -5.79 8.42
C GLY A 147 9.79 -5.76 6.95
N ILE A 148 8.91 -6.65 6.53
CA ILE A 148 8.33 -6.62 5.19
C ILE A 148 6.81 -6.66 5.29
N GLN A 149 6.15 -5.81 4.50
CA GLN A 149 4.70 -5.71 4.48
C GLN A 149 4.20 -5.91 3.05
N GLY A 150 3.20 -6.79 2.88
CA GLY A 150 2.69 -7.17 1.57
C GLY A 150 1.16 -7.07 1.50
N VAL A 151 0.62 -6.50 0.42
CA VAL A 151 -0.84 -6.47 0.18
C VAL A 151 -1.21 -7.34 -1.02
N SER A 152 -2.24 -8.19 -0.87
CA SER A 152 -2.72 -9.07 -1.94
C SER A 152 -1.59 -9.96 -2.50
N PHE A 153 -1.26 -9.86 -3.79
CA PHE A 153 -0.11 -10.53 -4.40
C PHE A 153 1.23 -10.17 -3.74
N GLY A 154 1.41 -8.92 -3.28
CA GLY A 154 2.57 -8.53 -2.49
C GLY A 154 2.69 -9.32 -1.18
N GLY A 155 1.56 -9.78 -0.62
CA GLY A 155 1.55 -10.67 0.54
C GLY A 155 2.15 -12.05 0.25
N LEU A 156 1.91 -12.59 -0.94
CA LEU A 156 2.54 -13.84 -1.40
C LEU A 156 4.04 -13.65 -1.58
N LEU A 157 4.46 -12.56 -2.24
CA LEU A 157 5.87 -12.21 -2.41
C LEU A 157 6.59 -12.08 -1.06
N VAL A 158 5.99 -11.33 -0.14
CA VAL A 158 6.52 -11.16 1.23
C VAL A 158 6.67 -12.49 1.95
N ASN A 159 5.68 -13.38 1.85
CA ASN A 159 5.77 -14.70 2.48
C ASN A 159 6.92 -15.54 1.91
N MET A 160 7.18 -15.46 0.60
CA MET A 160 8.32 -16.14 -0.01
C MET A 160 9.66 -15.53 0.43
N LEU A 161 9.73 -14.20 0.52
CA LEU A 161 10.94 -13.49 0.91
C LEU A 161 11.32 -13.77 2.37
N ALA A 162 10.35 -13.76 3.30
CA ALA A 162 10.62 -14.05 4.70
C ALA A 162 11.24 -15.44 4.94
N VAL A 163 10.87 -16.43 4.14
CA VAL A 163 11.42 -17.79 4.25
C VAL A 163 12.85 -17.86 3.69
N ARG A 164 13.19 -17.02 2.72
CA ARG A 164 14.48 -17.05 2.01
C ARG A 164 15.53 -16.07 2.55
N HIS A 165 15.11 -15.07 3.32
CA HIS A 165 15.96 -13.98 3.79
C HIS A 165 15.95 -13.90 5.33
N PRO A 166 16.99 -14.38 6.02
CA PRO A 166 17.06 -14.38 7.48
C PRO A 166 17.12 -12.96 8.10
N GLU A 167 17.43 -11.94 7.28
CA GLU A 167 17.46 -10.53 7.68
C GLU A 167 16.05 -9.94 7.88
N VAL A 168 15.02 -10.66 7.42
CA VAL A 168 13.62 -10.32 7.64
C VAL A 168 13.21 -10.77 9.04
N ARG A 169 12.99 -9.82 9.94
CA ARG A 169 12.59 -10.08 11.34
C ARG A 169 11.10 -10.24 11.55
N GLY A 170 10.30 -9.71 10.63
CA GLY A 170 8.85 -9.78 10.73
C GLY A 170 8.18 -9.57 9.38
N GLN A 171 7.10 -10.31 9.14
CA GLN A 171 6.26 -10.14 7.97
C GLN A 171 4.85 -9.71 8.37
N PHE A 172 4.27 -8.80 7.60
CA PHE A 172 2.87 -8.42 7.72
C PHE A 172 2.15 -8.63 6.39
N ILE A 173 1.16 -9.52 6.37
CA ILE A 173 0.40 -9.85 5.17
C ILE A 173 -1.00 -9.27 5.33
N MET A 174 -1.34 -8.30 4.48
CA MET A 174 -2.70 -7.79 4.37
C MET A 174 -3.44 -8.51 3.25
N PRO A 175 -4.41 -9.38 3.57
CA PRO A 175 -5.30 -9.92 2.55
C PRO A 175 -6.12 -8.77 1.99
N PHE A 176 -6.05 -8.57 0.68
CA PHE A 176 -7.14 -7.86 0.00
C PHE A 176 -8.27 -8.88 -0.12
N PRO A 177 -9.51 -8.57 0.31
CA PRO A 177 -10.63 -9.47 0.08
C PRO A 177 -10.83 -9.57 -1.44
N CYS A 178 -10.21 -10.58 -2.04
CA CYS A 178 -10.44 -10.98 -3.41
C CYS A 178 -11.50 -12.08 -3.33
N PRO A 179 -12.75 -11.87 -3.78
CA PRO A 179 -13.77 -12.92 -3.75
C PRO A 179 -13.45 -14.13 -4.66
N ILE A 180 -12.31 -14.14 -5.36
CA ILE A 180 -12.05 -15.03 -6.50
C ILE A 180 -11.32 -16.34 -6.13
N LEU A 181 -11.01 -16.58 -4.84
CA LEU A 181 -10.43 -17.87 -4.42
C LEU A 181 -11.35 -18.73 -3.54
N LEU A 182 -12.67 -18.56 -3.68
CA LEU A 182 -13.68 -19.42 -3.05
C LEU A 182 -14.78 -19.85 -4.04
N ASP A 183 -14.51 -19.97 -5.34
CA ASP A 183 -15.29 -20.90 -6.17
C ASP A 183 -14.59 -21.29 -7.48
N ARG A 184 -13.84 -22.40 -7.46
CA ARG A 184 -13.52 -23.17 -8.67
C ARG A 184 -13.90 -24.65 -8.53
N LYS A 185 -14.71 -25.00 -7.52
CA LYS A 185 -15.16 -26.39 -7.28
C LYS A 185 -16.67 -26.56 -7.11
N THR A 186 -17.48 -25.50 -7.15
CA THR A 186 -18.96 -25.61 -7.14
C THR A 186 -19.64 -25.20 -8.45
N ALA A 187 -18.90 -25.01 -9.55
CA ALA A 187 -19.45 -24.84 -10.90
C ALA A 187 -19.70 -26.17 -11.66
N ARG A 188 -20.03 -27.26 -10.96
CA ARG A 188 -20.53 -28.52 -11.55
C ARG A 188 -21.49 -29.23 -10.59
N ALA A 189 -22.74 -28.82 -10.56
CA ALA A 189 -23.90 -29.70 -10.45
C ALA A 189 -25.19 -28.86 -10.49
N THR A 190 -26.25 -29.48 -11.02
CA THR A 190 -27.63 -28.99 -11.13
C THR A 190 -27.94 -28.11 -12.34
N ASN A 191 -27.92 -28.75 -13.51
CA ASN A 191 -28.85 -28.42 -14.59
C ASN A 191 -29.69 -29.67 -14.84
N THR A 192 -30.77 -29.82 -14.07
CA THR A 192 -31.86 -30.76 -14.39
C THR A 192 -33.16 -30.07 -14.06
N GLN A 193 -33.73 -29.42 -15.09
CA GLN A 193 -35.12 -28.98 -15.11
C GLN A 193 -36.02 -30.21 -14.95
N CYS A 194 -36.85 -30.23 -13.91
CA CYS A 194 -38.02 -31.09 -13.86
C CYS A 194 -39.17 -30.34 -14.54
N ARG A 195 -39.55 -30.79 -15.75
CA ARG A 195 -40.83 -30.45 -16.37
C ARG A 195 -41.95 -31.18 -15.64
N THR A 196 -43.04 -30.49 -15.38
CA THR A 196 -44.41 -31.04 -15.40
C THR A 196 -45.10 -30.48 -16.63
#